data_AF-A0A497RY69-F1
#
_entry.id   AF-A0A497RY69-F1
#
_cell.length_a   1.000
_cell.length_b   1.000
_cell.length_c   1.000
_cell.angle_alpha   90.00
_cell.angle_beta   90.00
_cell.angle_gamma   90.00
#
_symmetry.space_group_name_H-M   'P 1'
#
loop_
_entity.id
_entity.type
_entity.pdbx_description
1 polymer ?
#
loop_
_entity_poly.entity_id
_entity_poly.type
_entity_poly.pdbx_seq_one_letter_code
_entity_poly.pdbx_strand_id
1 'polypeptide(L)'
;MRKRFIEGARVPVELINQKSEKEKQSGGRPPFWEMVFWWTRKPLSGARAVIGASLLPEEITPEEFTTQLRLNEDIPHKYSPLIFTNQEFLKYFQGKKMLDPFAGFGCIPFEALRLGLEVTAGELLPTAYIFLKAILEYPAEFGDILVEDVKRWGEWITEKLKEDKEIKELYDEEVAVYIGTWEIKCPHCGKWTPIVGNWWLARVKDSKGKYKRLAYMDYQKTEEGIEIEVVDVNKEVEAMENVKIDTNKGEIVIEEKTYKVPAPNINSRREQVICLNCGSVIRFADAEGNHYTDKKEVAKGKREELEFYVKWALKKYHDGDERFARQRLLVKVKPEDGDLIFEKATFGDNKKLGIAKEKVKKLIESGDVDVPSEPIPEYENRSIWIIG
;
A
#
# COMPACT_ATOMS: atom_id res chain seq x y z
N MET A 1 28.69 -8.65 36.89
CA MET A 1 28.11 -7.70 35.90
C MET A 1 27.05 -6.89 36.63
N ARG A 2 26.99 -5.56 36.47
CA ARG A 2 25.80 -4.81 36.90
C ARG A 2 24.66 -5.14 35.94
N LYS A 3 23.46 -5.35 36.49
CA LYS A 3 22.25 -5.61 35.70
C LYS A 3 21.91 -4.41 34.82
N ARG A 4 21.35 -4.68 33.65
CA ARG A 4 20.84 -3.69 32.70
C ARG A 4 19.37 -3.40 32.96
N PHE A 5 18.92 -2.24 32.50
CA PHE A 5 17.52 -1.83 32.63
C PHE A 5 16.55 -2.84 32.00
N ILE A 6 16.95 -3.49 30.90
CA ILE A 6 16.16 -4.55 30.24
C ILE A 6 15.95 -5.80 31.09
N GLU A 7 16.85 -6.08 32.04
CA GLU A 7 16.78 -7.24 32.93
C GLU A 7 15.88 -6.98 34.15
N GLY A 8 15.41 -5.73 34.34
CA GLY A 8 14.54 -5.33 35.43
C GLY A 8 13.06 -5.37 35.07
N ALA A 9 12.19 -5.58 36.06
CA ALA A 9 10.72 -5.56 35.89
C ALA A 9 10.12 -4.13 35.70
N ARG A 10 10.97 -3.13 35.46
CA ARG A 10 10.62 -1.70 35.42
C ARG A 10 10.57 -1.11 34.01
N VAL A 11 10.84 -1.91 32.97
CA VAL A 11 10.70 -1.45 31.58
C VAL A 11 9.22 -1.12 31.31
N PRO A 12 8.88 0.09 30.84
CA PRO A 12 7.49 0.50 30.62
C PRO A 12 6.93 -0.07 29.31
N VAL A 13 6.72 -1.39 29.27
CA VAL A 13 6.33 -2.15 28.07
C VAL A 13 4.99 -1.67 27.50
N GLU A 14 4.00 -1.39 28.35
CA GLU A 14 2.69 -0.91 27.92
C GLU A 14 2.79 0.41 27.16
N LEU A 15 3.60 1.35 27.67
CA LEU A 15 3.84 2.63 27.01
C LEU A 15 4.54 2.41 25.66
N ILE A 16 5.59 1.59 25.63
CA ILE A 16 6.34 1.28 24.41
C ILE A 16 5.42 0.67 23.34
N ASN A 17 4.54 -0.24 23.74
CA ASN A 17 3.55 -0.86 22.85
C ASN A 17 2.56 0.17 22.29
N GLN A 18 2.01 1.05 23.14
CA GLN A 18 1.10 2.12 22.70
C GLN A 18 1.76 3.05 21.68
N LYS A 19 3.01 3.48 21.93
CA LYS A 19 3.74 4.34 20.99
C LYS A 19 4.07 3.61 19.69
N SER A 20 4.45 2.35 19.78
CA SER A 20 4.75 1.49 18.63
C SER A 20 3.52 1.21 17.75
N GLU A 21 2.35 1.05 18.36
CA GLU A 21 1.08 0.88 17.64
C GLU A 21 0.69 2.15 16.92
N LYS A 22 0.77 3.30 17.60
CA LYS A 22 0.48 4.62 17.02
C LYS A 22 1.38 4.92 15.82
N GLU A 23 2.65 4.51 15.87
CA GLU A 23 3.59 4.64 14.75
C GLU A 23 3.14 3.87 13.48
N LYS A 24 2.39 2.77 13.63
CA LYS A 24 1.87 1.99 12.50
C LYS A 24 0.58 2.55 11.89
N GLN A 25 -0.07 3.48 12.59
CA GLN A 25 -1.31 4.14 12.13
C GLN A 25 -1.01 5.33 11.20
N SER A 26 -1.98 5.69 10.36
CA SER A 26 -1.85 6.80 9.42
C SER A 26 -1.54 8.12 10.15
N GLY A 27 -0.53 8.86 9.66
CA GLY A 27 -0.04 10.10 10.29
C GLY A 27 1.01 9.91 11.39
N GLY A 28 1.16 8.67 11.88
CA GLY A 28 2.19 8.28 12.84
C GLY A 28 3.44 7.67 12.21
N ARG A 29 3.43 7.29 10.93
CA ARG A 29 4.54 6.58 10.29
C ARG A 29 5.75 7.49 10.03
N PRO A 30 6.99 6.99 10.22
CA PRO A 30 8.20 7.69 9.77
C PRO A 30 8.16 7.94 8.25
N PRO A 31 8.59 9.11 7.76
CA PRO A 31 8.50 9.44 6.33
C PRO A 31 9.15 8.41 5.39
N PHE A 32 10.30 7.85 5.78
CA PHE A 32 11.01 6.86 4.95
C PHE A 32 10.27 5.53 4.82
N TRP A 33 9.28 5.23 5.67
CA TRP A 33 8.42 4.03 5.52
C TRP A 33 7.47 4.12 4.34
N GLU A 34 7.27 5.32 3.80
CA GLU A 34 6.39 5.59 2.66
C GLU A 34 7.19 5.64 1.33
N MET A 35 8.53 5.56 1.37
CA MET A 35 9.36 5.51 0.16
C MET A 35 9.12 4.21 -0.62
N VAL A 36 9.17 3.07 0.07
CA VAL A 36 8.92 1.75 -0.51
C VAL A 36 8.24 0.85 0.53
N PHE A 37 7.32 0.00 0.09
CA PHE A 37 6.74 -1.01 0.96
C PHE A 37 7.76 -2.10 1.33
N TRP A 38 7.90 -2.37 2.63
CA TRP A 38 8.67 -3.51 3.15
C TRP A 38 7.86 -4.31 4.16
N TRP A 39 7.97 -5.65 4.09
CA TRP A 39 7.15 -6.57 4.87
C TRP A 39 7.35 -6.44 6.39
N THR A 40 8.57 -6.20 6.86
CA THR A 40 8.88 -6.06 8.30
C THR A 40 9.41 -4.68 8.62
N ARG A 41 8.51 -3.74 8.93
CA ARG A 41 8.84 -2.41 9.46
C ARG A 41 8.72 -2.42 10.99
N LYS A 42 9.85 -2.60 11.67
CA LYS A 42 9.90 -2.60 13.15
C LYS A 42 9.69 -1.16 13.65
N PRO A 43 8.78 -0.92 14.60
CA PRO A 43 8.58 0.40 15.18
C PRO A 43 9.88 0.97 15.76
N LEU A 44 10.22 2.20 15.37
CA LEU A 44 11.39 2.94 15.82
C LEU A 44 11.32 3.19 17.32
N SER A 45 10.13 3.52 17.83
CA SER A 45 9.90 3.67 19.27
C SER A 45 10.29 2.41 20.06
N GLY A 46 9.94 1.23 19.54
CA GLY A 46 10.32 -0.05 20.12
C GLY A 46 11.82 -0.35 19.99
N ALA A 47 12.40 -0.13 18.82
CA ALA A 47 13.84 -0.31 18.59
C ALA A 47 14.68 0.57 19.54
N ARG A 48 14.34 1.86 19.64
CA ARG A 48 14.97 2.82 20.56
C ARG A 48 14.91 2.34 22.01
N ALA A 49 13.74 1.90 22.45
CA ALA A 49 13.53 1.43 23.81
C ALA A 49 14.39 0.19 24.12
N VAL A 50 14.42 -0.80 23.20
CA VAL A 50 15.22 -2.03 23.40
C VAL A 50 16.71 -1.73 23.44
N ILE A 51 17.22 -0.88 22.54
CA ILE A 51 18.63 -0.48 22.54
C ILE A 51 18.98 0.27 23.83
N GLY A 52 18.17 1.27 24.20
CA GLY A 52 18.37 2.04 25.42
C GLY A 52 18.34 1.16 26.67
N ALA A 53 17.37 0.24 26.77
CA ALA A 53 17.22 -0.65 27.92
C ALA A 53 18.39 -1.64 28.04
N SER A 54 18.99 -2.02 26.91
CA SER A 54 20.16 -2.92 26.86
C SER A 54 21.45 -2.23 27.33
N LEU A 55 21.57 -0.92 27.18
CA LEU A 55 22.77 -0.16 27.53
C LEU A 55 22.69 0.51 28.90
N LEU A 56 21.52 1.01 29.27
CA LEU A 56 21.31 1.71 30.54
C LEU A 56 21.37 0.73 31.73
N PRO A 57 21.89 1.18 32.87
CA PRO A 57 22.00 0.33 34.05
C PRO A 57 20.62 0.21 34.75
N GLU A 58 20.43 -0.84 35.54
CA GLU A 58 19.14 -1.11 36.21
C GLU A 58 18.69 0.05 37.11
N GLU A 59 19.59 0.82 37.70
CA GLU A 59 19.28 1.88 38.67
C GLU A 59 18.45 3.04 38.07
N ILE A 60 18.46 3.20 36.74
CA ILE A 60 17.64 4.20 36.04
C ILE A 60 16.16 4.00 36.36
N THR A 61 15.44 5.10 36.58
CA THR A 61 13.98 5.06 36.79
C THR A 61 13.22 5.00 35.46
N PRO A 62 11.99 4.46 35.43
CA PRO A 62 11.15 4.48 34.22
C PRO A 62 10.91 5.89 33.67
N GLU A 63 10.81 6.89 34.55
CA GLU A 63 10.62 8.29 34.16
C GLU A 63 11.85 8.86 33.47
N GLU A 64 13.04 8.64 34.04
CA GLU A 64 14.30 9.04 33.39
C GLU A 64 14.48 8.32 32.05
N PHE A 65 14.21 7.01 32.01
CA PHE A 65 14.30 6.20 30.79
C PHE A 65 13.40 6.75 29.67
N THR A 66 12.13 7.00 29.99
CA THR A 66 11.15 7.48 29.00
C THR A 66 11.43 8.92 28.58
N THR A 67 11.88 9.77 29.48
CA THR A 67 12.24 11.17 29.18
C THR A 67 13.48 11.25 28.31
N GLN A 68 14.56 10.55 28.67
CA GLN A 68 15.83 10.64 27.95
C GLN A 68 15.74 10.05 26.53
N LEU A 69 14.93 9.00 26.35
CA LEU A 69 14.66 8.41 25.03
C LEU A 69 13.47 9.08 24.30
N ARG A 70 12.82 10.07 24.92
CA ARG A 70 11.61 10.75 24.41
C ARG A 70 10.46 9.80 24.06
N LEU A 71 10.30 8.72 24.83
CA LEU A 71 9.18 7.77 24.70
C LEU A 71 7.87 8.31 25.28
N ASN A 72 7.93 9.39 26.07
CA ASN A 72 6.76 10.12 26.57
C ASN A 72 6.07 10.97 25.48
N GLU A 73 6.82 11.41 24.46
CA GLU A 73 6.30 12.17 23.32
C GLU A 73 5.18 11.42 22.58
N ASP A 74 4.30 12.16 21.92
CA ASP A 74 3.17 11.57 21.20
C ASP A 74 3.62 10.64 20.05
N ILE A 75 4.67 11.05 19.31
CA ILE A 75 5.32 10.28 18.26
C ILE A 75 6.85 10.36 18.48
N PRO A 76 7.44 9.42 19.24
CA PRO A 76 8.84 9.51 19.72
C PRO A 76 9.90 9.72 18.64
N HIS A 77 9.76 9.06 17.48
CA HIS A 77 10.78 9.15 16.43
C HIS A 77 10.84 10.53 15.74
N LYS A 78 9.85 11.41 15.92
CA LYS A 78 9.92 12.80 15.43
C LYS A 78 10.91 13.67 16.20
N TYR A 79 11.37 13.19 17.36
CA TYR A 79 12.26 13.95 18.24
C TYR A 79 13.57 13.20 18.45
N SER A 80 14.67 13.94 18.44
CA SER A 80 15.98 13.41 18.82
C SER A 80 16.02 13.05 20.31
N PRO A 81 16.62 11.91 20.69
CA PRO A 81 16.82 11.55 22.09
C PRO A 81 17.57 12.65 22.85
N LEU A 82 17.24 12.84 24.14
CA LEU A 82 17.87 13.86 25.00
C LEU A 82 19.24 13.43 25.54
N ILE A 83 19.67 12.20 25.26
CA ILE A 83 20.92 11.62 25.75
C ILE A 83 22.15 12.49 25.42
N PHE A 84 22.16 13.20 24.29
CA PHE A 84 23.29 14.06 23.89
C PHE A 84 23.39 15.35 24.71
N THR A 85 22.27 15.77 25.31
CA THR A 85 22.22 16.95 26.20
C THR A 85 22.43 16.58 27.67
N ASN A 86 22.56 15.28 28.00
CA ASN A 86 22.73 14.79 29.35
C ASN A 86 23.98 13.90 29.46
N GLN A 87 25.07 14.47 29.97
CA GLN A 87 26.36 13.77 30.11
C GLN A 87 26.27 12.49 30.95
N GLU A 88 25.38 12.44 31.94
CA GLU A 88 25.17 11.24 32.76
C GLU A 88 24.60 10.07 31.96
N PHE A 89 23.86 10.35 30.89
CA PHE A 89 23.32 9.33 29.98
C PHE A 89 24.28 9.05 28.83
N LEU A 90 24.89 10.10 28.25
CA LEU A 90 25.78 9.98 27.08
C LEU A 90 26.88 8.94 27.27
N LYS A 91 27.47 8.86 28.47
CA LYS A 91 28.55 7.90 28.81
C LYS A 91 28.18 6.42 28.59
N TYR A 92 26.89 6.08 28.58
CA TYR A 92 26.44 4.71 28.35
C TYR A 92 26.35 4.33 26.86
N PHE A 93 26.24 5.33 25.97
CA PHE A 93 26.07 5.15 24.53
C PHE A 93 27.35 5.47 23.75
N GLN A 94 28.12 6.47 24.18
CA GLN A 94 29.32 6.92 23.49
C GLN A 94 30.35 5.80 23.34
N GLY A 95 30.86 5.62 22.11
CA GLY A 95 31.87 4.61 21.79
C GLY A 95 31.34 3.17 21.81
N LYS A 96 30.03 2.95 21.92
CA LYS A 96 29.42 1.62 21.79
C LYS A 96 29.20 1.29 20.32
N LYS A 97 29.41 0.01 19.99
CA LYS A 97 29.22 -0.54 18.65
C LYS A 97 28.03 -1.50 18.65
N MET A 98 27.25 -1.49 17.58
CA MET A 98 26.14 -2.42 17.35
C MET A 98 26.29 -3.09 15.99
N LEU A 99 26.12 -4.41 15.95
CA LEU A 99 25.96 -5.19 14.74
C LEU A 99 24.50 -5.64 14.63
N ASP A 100 23.84 -5.30 13.53
CA ASP A 100 22.58 -5.91 13.14
C ASP A 100 22.79 -6.73 11.85
N PRO A 101 22.98 -8.06 11.94
CA PRO A 101 23.26 -8.89 10.78
C PRO A 101 22.02 -9.20 9.93
N PHE A 102 20.82 -8.78 10.37
CA PHE A 102 19.53 -9.02 9.70
C PHE A 102 18.70 -7.73 9.68
N ALA A 103 19.35 -6.65 9.24
CA ALA A 103 18.81 -5.31 9.41
C ALA A 103 17.54 -5.05 8.60
N GLY A 104 17.33 -5.78 7.49
CA GLY A 104 16.18 -5.60 6.61
C GLY A 104 16.02 -4.14 6.19
N PHE A 105 14.91 -3.50 6.58
CA PHE A 105 14.63 -2.09 6.26
C PHE A 105 15.45 -1.08 7.07
N GLY A 106 16.26 -1.52 8.03
CA GLY A 106 17.18 -0.64 8.76
C GLY A 106 16.59 0.09 9.98
N CYS A 107 15.39 -0.26 10.46
CA CYS A 107 14.75 0.42 11.59
C CYS A 107 15.58 0.37 12.91
N ILE A 108 16.15 -0.79 13.24
CA ILE A 108 16.99 -0.95 14.44
C ILE A 108 18.31 -0.19 14.31
N PRO A 109 19.11 -0.37 13.23
CA PRO A 109 20.34 0.39 13.05
C PRO A 109 20.10 1.90 12.94
N PHE A 110 18.98 2.34 12.37
CA PHE A 110 18.61 3.76 12.35
C PHE A 110 18.48 4.36 13.76
N GLU A 111 17.76 3.70 14.67
CA GLU A 111 17.63 4.21 16.05
C GLU A 111 18.93 4.06 16.83
N ALA A 112 19.76 3.06 16.54
CA ALA A 112 21.10 2.97 17.14
C ALA A 112 22.01 4.14 16.74
N LEU A 113 22.00 4.53 15.46
CA LEU A 113 22.70 5.74 14.99
C LEU A 113 22.19 6.99 15.70
N ARG A 114 20.86 7.12 15.85
CA ARG A 114 20.24 8.24 16.59
C ARG A 114 20.53 8.23 18.08
N LEU A 115 20.94 7.10 18.64
CA LEU A 115 21.41 6.98 20.01
C LEU A 115 22.94 7.16 20.12
N GLY A 116 23.63 7.46 19.02
CA GLY A 116 25.06 7.76 19.01
C GLY A 116 25.97 6.54 18.99
N LEU A 117 25.45 5.37 18.62
CA LEU A 117 26.26 4.16 18.45
C LEU A 117 26.96 4.14 17.09
N GLU A 118 28.12 3.48 17.04
CA GLU A 118 28.71 3.03 15.78
C GLU A 118 27.97 1.77 15.31
N VAL A 119 27.44 1.77 14.10
CA VAL A 119 26.53 0.72 13.64
C VAL A 119 27.09 0.02 12.41
N THR A 120 27.05 -1.31 12.42
CA THR A 120 27.24 -2.17 11.25
C THR A 120 25.93 -2.88 10.97
N ALA A 121 25.33 -2.64 9.81
CA ALA A 121 24.10 -3.28 9.36
C ALA A 121 24.41 -4.22 8.19
N GLY A 122 23.98 -5.47 8.29
CA GLY A 122 24.16 -6.51 7.27
C GLY A 122 22.84 -7.01 6.73
N GLU A 123 22.82 -7.35 5.44
CA GLU A 123 21.68 -7.96 4.76
C GLU A 123 22.14 -8.69 3.50
N LEU A 124 21.53 -9.84 3.21
CA LEU A 124 21.82 -10.64 2.02
C LEU A 124 20.90 -10.30 0.85
N LEU A 125 19.70 -9.80 1.13
CA LEU A 125 18.76 -9.37 0.09
C LEU A 125 19.26 -8.08 -0.59
N PRO A 126 19.57 -8.08 -1.90
CA PRO A 126 20.12 -6.90 -2.58
C PRO A 126 19.23 -5.67 -2.45
N THR A 127 17.91 -5.86 -2.52
CA THR A 127 16.93 -4.79 -2.34
C THR A 127 17.02 -4.13 -0.96
N ALA A 128 17.17 -4.92 0.10
CA ALA A 128 17.28 -4.37 1.45
C ALA A 128 18.64 -3.74 1.72
N TYR A 129 19.72 -4.26 1.13
CA TYR A 129 21.02 -3.57 1.13
C TYR A 129 20.92 -2.15 0.55
N ILE A 130 20.21 -1.97 -0.57
CA ILE A 130 19.96 -0.63 -1.15
C ILE A 130 19.19 0.25 -0.17
N PHE A 131 18.21 -0.28 0.56
CA PHE A 131 17.50 0.47 1.59
C PHE A 131 18.40 0.89 2.74
N LEU A 132 19.29 0.01 3.21
CA LEU A 132 20.27 0.37 4.25
C LEU A 132 21.14 1.54 3.79
N LYS A 133 21.60 1.52 2.53
CA LYS A 133 22.33 2.66 1.94
C LYS A 133 21.50 3.94 1.92
N ALA A 134 20.28 3.86 1.39
CA ALA A 134 19.40 5.02 1.22
C ALA A 134 18.89 5.62 2.55
N ILE A 135 18.72 4.80 3.60
CA ILE A 135 18.15 5.22 4.89
C ILE A 135 19.23 5.60 5.90
N LEU A 136 20.36 4.88 5.90
CA LEU A 136 21.39 5.02 6.95
C LEU A 136 22.62 5.76 6.46
N GLU A 137 23.12 5.44 5.27
CA GLU A 137 24.44 5.89 4.80
C GLU A 137 24.34 7.20 4.03
N TYR A 138 23.56 7.24 2.96
CA TYR A 138 23.48 8.42 2.08
C TYR A 138 22.99 9.69 2.79
N PRO A 139 21.94 9.65 3.65
CA PRO A 139 21.52 10.84 4.38
C PRO A 139 22.59 11.32 5.38
N ALA A 140 23.36 10.41 5.97
CA ALA A 140 24.44 10.75 6.90
C ALA A 140 25.68 11.30 6.20
N GLU A 141 25.99 10.81 5.00
CA GLU A 141 27.15 11.23 4.20
C GLU A 141 26.91 12.55 3.46
N PHE A 142 25.76 12.68 2.80
CA PHE A 142 25.51 13.77 1.85
C PHE A 142 24.63 14.90 2.41
N GLY A 143 23.90 14.67 3.52
CA GLY A 143 23.07 15.67 4.16
C GLY A 143 22.09 16.35 3.20
N ASP A 144 21.98 17.68 3.30
CA ASP A 144 20.99 18.45 2.52
C ASP A 144 21.27 18.47 1.00
N ILE A 145 22.51 18.22 0.55
CA ILE A 145 22.85 18.13 -0.87
C ILE A 145 22.07 17.00 -1.55
N LEU A 146 21.85 15.88 -0.83
CA LEU A 146 21.06 14.76 -1.33
C LEU A 146 19.63 15.18 -1.69
N VAL A 147 19.05 16.14 -0.96
CA VAL A 147 17.70 16.65 -1.22
C VAL A 147 17.65 17.36 -2.58
N GLU A 148 18.64 18.20 -2.85
CA GLU A 148 18.76 18.92 -4.13
C GLU A 148 19.01 17.94 -5.29
N ASP A 149 19.89 16.96 -5.10
CA ASP A 149 20.20 15.96 -6.12
C ASP A 149 19.00 15.06 -6.44
N VAL A 150 18.30 14.55 -5.41
CA VAL A 150 17.09 13.73 -5.61
C VAL A 150 16.02 14.54 -6.35
N LYS A 151 15.84 15.81 -5.99
CA LYS A 151 14.91 16.71 -6.70
C LYS A 151 15.31 16.88 -8.16
N ARG A 152 16.57 17.23 -8.43
CA ARG A 152 17.11 17.42 -9.78
C ARG A 152 16.93 16.20 -10.67
N TRP A 153 17.29 15.01 -10.17
CA TRP A 153 17.17 13.77 -10.94
C TRP A 153 15.70 13.36 -11.11
N GLY A 154 14.85 13.57 -10.10
CA GLY A 154 13.41 13.34 -10.21
C GLY A 154 12.76 14.23 -11.26
N GLU A 155 13.10 15.52 -11.29
CA GLU A 155 12.66 16.48 -12.32
C GLU A 155 13.15 16.04 -13.71
N TRP A 156 14.44 15.71 -13.83
CA TRP A 156 15.01 15.24 -15.10
C TRP A 156 14.34 13.96 -15.62
N ILE A 157 14.12 12.96 -14.77
CA ILE A 157 13.39 11.72 -15.15
C ILE A 157 11.99 12.08 -15.64
N THR A 158 11.29 12.93 -14.90
CA THR A 158 9.92 13.33 -15.25
C THR A 158 9.87 14.08 -16.59
N GLU A 159 10.82 14.97 -16.86
CA GLU A 159 10.95 15.65 -18.15
C GLU A 159 11.25 14.67 -19.28
N LYS A 160 12.14 13.69 -19.07
CA LYS A 160 12.45 12.66 -20.06
C LYS A 160 11.26 11.78 -20.36
N LEU A 161 10.53 11.34 -19.34
CA LEU A 161 9.29 10.57 -19.51
C LEU A 161 8.20 11.37 -20.22
N LYS A 162 8.13 12.68 -19.99
CA LYS A 162 7.25 13.57 -20.75
C LYS A 162 7.66 13.70 -22.21
N GLU A 163 8.91 13.50 -22.59
CA GLU A 163 9.35 13.54 -23.99
C GLU A 163 9.18 12.18 -24.70
N ASP A 164 9.07 11.11 -23.92
CA ASP A 164 8.99 9.74 -24.42
C ASP A 164 7.72 9.50 -25.25
N LYS A 165 7.90 9.06 -26.50
CA LYS A 165 6.80 8.86 -27.44
C LYS A 165 5.85 7.75 -26.99
N GLU A 166 6.37 6.73 -26.32
CA GLU A 166 5.55 5.62 -25.89
C GLU A 166 4.71 5.98 -24.67
N ILE A 167 5.30 6.69 -23.72
CA ILE A 167 4.60 7.19 -22.53
C ILE A 167 3.53 8.21 -22.92
N LYS A 168 3.81 9.15 -23.83
CA LYS A 168 2.81 10.11 -24.34
C LYS A 168 1.57 9.46 -24.94
N GLU A 169 1.72 8.30 -25.57
CA GLU A 169 0.58 7.58 -26.14
C GLU A 169 -0.30 6.92 -25.07
N LEU A 170 0.30 6.58 -23.92
CA LEU A 170 -0.35 5.85 -22.83
C LEU A 170 -0.87 6.76 -21.70
N TYR A 171 -0.31 7.95 -21.54
CA TYR A 171 -0.63 8.88 -20.47
C TYR A 171 -0.97 10.25 -21.04
N ASP A 172 -2.16 10.76 -20.70
CA ASP A 172 -2.55 12.13 -21.07
C ASP A 172 -1.84 13.13 -20.13
N GLU A 173 -1.30 14.23 -20.67
CA GLU A 173 -0.51 15.21 -19.89
C GLU A 173 -1.29 15.82 -18.71
N GLU A 174 -2.62 15.96 -18.84
CA GLU A 174 -3.49 16.51 -17.80
C GLU A 174 -3.95 15.47 -16.76
N VAL A 175 -3.73 14.18 -17.03
CA VAL A 175 -4.22 13.08 -16.18
C VAL A 175 -3.12 12.60 -15.27
N ALA A 176 -3.29 12.81 -13.96
CA ALA A 176 -2.34 12.33 -12.97
C ALA A 176 -2.45 10.81 -12.74
N VAL A 177 -3.68 10.28 -12.70
CA VAL A 177 -3.93 8.87 -12.35
C VAL A 177 -5.13 8.33 -13.11
N TYR A 178 -5.04 7.08 -13.56
CA TYR A 178 -6.19 6.27 -13.94
C TYR A 178 -6.54 5.27 -12.83
N ILE A 179 -7.81 5.19 -12.48
CA ILE A 179 -8.36 4.18 -11.58
C ILE A 179 -8.99 3.11 -12.46
N GLY A 180 -8.44 1.90 -12.39
CA GLY A 180 -8.91 0.76 -13.15
C GLY A 180 -9.21 -0.45 -12.28
N THR A 181 -9.87 -1.43 -12.87
CA THR A 181 -10.12 -2.73 -12.26
C THR A 181 -10.08 -3.84 -13.32
N TRP A 182 -10.24 -5.08 -12.86
CA TRP A 182 -10.56 -6.22 -13.69
C TRP A 182 -12.06 -6.34 -13.89
N GLU A 183 -12.46 -6.66 -15.11
CA GLU A 183 -13.78 -7.19 -15.41
C GLU A 183 -13.69 -8.70 -15.61
N ILE A 184 -14.73 -9.40 -15.16
CA ILE A 184 -14.92 -10.82 -15.48
C ILE A 184 -16.18 -11.02 -16.32
N LYS A 185 -16.16 -12.06 -17.15
CA LYS A 185 -17.33 -12.50 -17.90
C LYS A 185 -18.28 -13.22 -16.93
N CYS A 186 -19.52 -12.74 -16.81
CA CYS A 186 -20.49 -13.40 -15.94
C CYS A 186 -20.91 -14.75 -16.54
N PRO A 187 -20.79 -15.88 -15.82
CA PRO A 187 -21.20 -17.19 -16.33
C PRO A 187 -22.72 -17.33 -16.47
N HIS A 188 -23.51 -16.47 -15.83
CA HIS A 188 -24.97 -16.52 -15.86
C HIS A 188 -25.59 -15.73 -17.01
N CYS A 189 -25.11 -14.51 -17.25
CA CYS A 189 -25.69 -13.60 -18.25
C CYS A 189 -24.76 -13.30 -19.43
N GLY A 190 -23.52 -13.79 -19.41
CA GLY A 190 -22.54 -13.55 -20.47
C GLY A 190 -22.07 -12.10 -20.61
N LYS A 191 -22.49 -11.17 -19.75
CA LYS A 191 -22.03 -9.77 -19.77
C LYS A 191 -20.77 -9.58 -18.94
N TRP A 192 -19.97 -8.57 -19.29
CA TRP A 192 -18.81 -8.14 -18.50
C TRP A 192 -19.28 -7.41 -17.25
N THR A 193 -18.69 -7.74 -16.10
CA THR A 193 -18.94 -7.04 -14.84
C THR A 193 -17.62 -6.61 -14.21
N PRO A 194 -17.44 -5.33 -13.88
CA PRO A 194 -16.27 -4.87 -13.15
C PRO A 194 -16.29 -5.40 -11.72
N ILE A 195 -15.10 -5.66 -11.19
CA ILE A 195 -14.88 -6.11 -9.82
C ILE A 195 -14.50 -4.88 -8.98
N VAL A 196 -15.44 -4.36 -8.21
CA VAL A 196 -15.27 -3.11 -7.45
C VAL A 196 -15.41 -3.39 -5.96
N GLY A 197 -14.28 -3.35 -5.26
CA GLY A 197 -14.22 -3.51 -3.80
C GLY A 197 -14.45 -2.21 -3.03
N ASN A 198 -14.26 -1.05 -3.67
CA ASN A 198 -14.46 0.27 -3.09
C ASN A 198 -14.97 1.23 -4.17
N TRP A 199 -16.13 1.83 -3.92
CA TRP A 199 -16.75 2.80 -4.83
C TRP A 199 -16.37 4.25 -4.51
N TRP A 200 -15.71 4.52 -3.38
CA TRP A 200 -15.30 5.87 -3.02
C TRP A 200 -14.07 6.34 -3.82
N LEU A 201 -14.16 7.54 -4.38
CA LEU A 201 -13.04 8.25 -5.01
C LEU A 201 -12.37 9.22 -4.03
N ALA A 202 -13.17 9.92 -3.23
CA ALA A 202 -12.71 10.79 -2.17
C ALA A 202 -13.66 10.73 -0.97
N ARG A 203 -13.10 10.57 0.23
CA ARG A 203 -13.83 10.67 1.49
C ARG A 203 -12.94 11.31 2.56
N VAL A 204 -12.72 12.61 2.40
CA VAL A 204 -11.71 13.37 3.15
C VAL A 204 -12.36 14.20 4.25
N LYS A 205 -11.78 14.15 5.45
CA LYS A 205 -12.14 15.00 6.59
C LYS A 205 -11.07 16.06 6.84
N ASP A 206 -11.49 17.21 7.36
CA ASP A 206 -10.58 18.23 7.89
C ASP A 206 -10.03 17.82 9.27
N SER A 207 -9.14 18.64 9.83
CA SER A 207 -8.54 18.43 11.16
C SER A 207 -9.56 18.46 12.31
N LYS A 208 -10.75 19.03 12.08
CA LYS A 208 -11.86 19.08 13.04
C LYS A 208 -12.84 17.91 12.85
N GLY A 209 -12.56 16.99 11.92
CA GLY A 209 -13.37 15.81 11.65
C GLY A 209 -14.58 16.05 10.75
N LYS A 210 -14.75 17.25 10.18
CA LYS A 210 -15.82 17.57 9.22
C LYS A 210 -15.45 17.09 7.82
N TYR A 211 -16.41 16.59 7.05
CA TYR A 211 -16.15 16.16 5.68
C TYR A 211 -15.87 17.36 4.77
N LYS A 212 -14.72 17.34 4.09
CA LYS A 212 -14.28 18.39 3.15
C LYS A 212 -14.53 17.98 1.70
N ARG A 213 -14.32 16.70 1.35
CA ARG A 213 -14.43 16.18 -0.02
C ARG A 213 -15.14 14.83 -0.03
N LEU A 214 -16.21 14.71 -0.82
CA LEU A 214 -16.97 13.50 -1.05
C LEU A 214 -17.18 13.30 -2.56
N ALA A 215 -16.56 12.26 -3.10
CA ALA A 215 -16.79 11.82 -4.47
C ALA A 215 -16.79 10.29 -4.52
N TYR A 216 -17.64 9.70 -5.37
CA TYR A 216 -17.74 8.26 -5.54
C TYR A 216 -18.10 7.89 -6.97
N MET A 217 -17.83 6.64 -7.32
CA MET A 217 -18.29 6.03 -8.56
C MET A 217 -19.70 5.50 -8.35
N ASP A 218 -20.55 5.67 -9.36
CA ASP A 218 -21.79 4.93 -9.53
C ASP A 218 -21.75 4.19 -10.87
N TYR A 219 -22.83 3.49 -11.23
CA TYR A 219 -22.89 2.78 -12.48
C TYR A 219 -24.30 2.70 -13.06
N GLN A 220 -24.35 2.62 -14.39
CA GLN A 220 -25.57 2.38 -15.15
C GLN A 220 -25.46 1.07 -15.91
N LYS A 221 -26.59 0.37 -16.01
CA LYS A 221 -26.71 -0.85 -16.83
C LYS A 221 -27.07 -0.43 -18.25
N THR A 222 -26.25 -0.83 -19.21
CA THR A 222 -26.48 -0.64 -20.64
C THR A 222 -26.67 -1.98 -21.33
N GLU A 223 -26.99 -1.96 -22.62
CA GLU A 223 -27.01 -3.19 -23.42
C GLU A 223 -25.62 -3.83 -23.47
N GLU A 224 -24.59 -3.01 -23.64
CA GLU A 224 -23.18 -3.41 -23.78
C GLU A 224 -22.51 -3.83 -22.46
N GLY A 225 -23.08 -3.44 -21.30
CA GLY A 225 -22.57 -3.85 -19.99
C GLY A 225 -22.80 -2.82 -18.90
N ILE A 226 -21.76 -2.57 -18.10
CA ILE A 226 -21.78 -1.59 -17.01
C ILE A 226 -20.99 -0.37 -17.43
N GLU A 227 -21.66 0.78 -17.44
CA GLU A 227 -21.02 2.08 -17.65
C GLU A 227 -20.82 2.77 -16.29
N ILE A 228 -19.63 3.33 -16.07
CA ILE A 228 -19.29 4.01 -14.81
C ILE A 228 -19.68 5.48 -14.92
N GLU A 229 -20.28 5.98 -13.85
CA GLU A 229 -20.55 7.40 -13.64
C GLU A 229 -19.79 7.90 -12.41
N VAL A 230 -19.49 9.19 -12.40
CA VAL A 230 -18.81 9.85 -11.28
C VAL A 230 -19.77 10.81 -10.63
N VAL A 231 -19.98 10.65 -9.33
CA VAL A 231 -20.76 11.57 -8.52
C VAL A 231 -19.83 12.34 -7.62
N ASP A 232 -19.75 13.65 -7.85
CA ASP A 232 -18.98 14.59 -7.06
C ASP A 232 -19.94 15.44 -6.22
N VAL A 233 -20.15 15.02 -4.98
CA VAL A 233 -21.16 15.63 -4.09
C VAL A 233 -20.86 17.10 -3.85
N ASN A 234 -19.58 17.48 -3.77
CA ASN A 234 -19.15 18.87 -3.58
C ASN A 234 -19.57 19.79 -4.75
N LYS A 235 -19.80 19.26 -5.96
CA LYS A 235 -20.31 20.03 -7.10
C LYS A 235 -21.83 20.15 -7.10
N GLU A 236 -22.53 19.35 -6.31
CA GLU A 236 -23.99 19.27 -6.28
C GLU A 236 -24.64 19.93 -5.05
N VAL A 237 -23.84 20.31 -4.05
CA VAL A 237 -24.30 21.02 -2.84
C VAL A 237 -23.60 22.37 -2.73
N GLU A 238 -24.30 23.36 -2.18
CA GLU A 238 -23.72 24.70 -1.97
C GLU A 238 -22.70 24.70 -0.82
N ALA A 239 -22.94 23.89 0.23
CA ALA A 239 -22.07 23.81 1.39
C ALA A 239 -21.99 22.38 1.96
N MET A 240 -20.81 21.99 2.43
CA MET A 240 -20.55 20.69 3.08
C MET A 240 -20.85 20.73 4.58
N GLU A 241 -22.07 21.13 4.95
CA GLU A 241 -22.51 21.25 6.34
C GLU A 241 -23.46 20.11 6.76
N ASN A 242 -23.45 19.75 8.04
CA ASN A 242 -24.33 18.73 8.62
C ASN A 242 -24.32 17.35 7.93
N VAL A 243 -23.23 17.01 7.25
CA VAL A 243 -23.04 15.76 6.52
C VAL A 243 -23.13 14.55 7.45
N LYS A 244 -24.09 13.66 7.21
CA LYS A 244 -24.23 12.36 7.88
C LYS A 244 -23.93 11.25 6.88
N ILE A 245 -23.02 10.34 7.24
CA ILE A 245 -22.67 9.19 6.40
C ILE A 245 -22.90 7.89 7.18
N ASP A 246 -23.75 7.02 6.65
CA ASP A 246 -23.86 5.62 7.07
C ASP A 246 -23.11 4.75 6.06
N THR A 247 -21.88 4.36 6.40
CA THR A 247 -21.04 3.55 5.51
C THR A 247 -21.53 2.12 5.35
N ASN A 248 -22.36 1.61 6.27
CA ASN A 248 -22.91 0.26 6.18
C ASN A 248 -24.06 0.21 5.18
N LYS A 249 -24.86 1.28 5.12
CA LYS A 249 -25.94 1.44 4.14
C LYS A 249 -25.49 2.07 2.83
N GLY A 250 -24.31 2.72 2.83
CA GLY A 250 -23.82 3.48 1.69
C GLY A 250 -24.60 4.79 1.51
N GLU A 251 -25.14 5.38 2.57
CA GLU A 251 -25.98 6.58 2.48
C GLU A 251 -25.22 7.82 2.94
N ILE A 252 -25.33 8.91 2.17
CA ILE A 252 -24.87 10.24 2.52
C ILE A 252 -26.10 11.13 2.58
N VAL A 253 -26.32 11.79 3.71
CA VAL A 253 -27.40 12.77 3.87
C VAL A 253 -26.74 14.12 4.13
N ILE A 254 -27.04 15.08 3.26
CA ILE A 254 -26.60 16.48 3.36
C ILE A 254 -27.85 17.32 3.16
N GLU A 255 -28.20 18.11 4.17
CA GLU A 255 -29.44 18.90 4.19
C GLU A 255 -30.68 18.02 3.89
N GLU A 256 -31.31 18.21 2.73
CA GLU A 256 -32.47 17.43 2.25
C GLU A 256 -32.13 16.44 1.13
N LYS A 257 -30.86 16.41 0.67
CA LYS A 257 -30.41 15.50 -0.39
C LYS A 257 -29.85 14.22 0.21
N THR A 258 -30.29 13.09 -0.36
CA THR A 258 -29.76 11.76 -0.03
C THR A 258 -29.04 11.19 -1.24
N TYR A 259 -27.79 10.81 -1.04
CA TYR A 259 -26.96 10.14 -2.03
C TYR A 259 -26.72 8.70 -1.61
N LYS A 260 -26.63 7.81 -2.59
CA LYS A 260 -26.43 6.38 -2.37
C LYS A 260 -25.19 5.89 -3.07
N VAL A 261 -24.18 5.57 -2.28
CA VAL A 261 -22.95 4.94 -2.74
C VAL A 261 -23.19 3.44 -2.91
N PRO A 262 -22.85 2.85 -4.07
CA PRO A 262 -22.99 1.42 -4.27
C PRO A 262 -22.19 0.59 -3.26
N ALA A 263 -22.72 -0.57 -2.92
CA ALA A 263 -22.01 -1.55 -2.10
C ALA A 263 -20.91 -2.26 -2.91
N PRO A 264 -19.79 -2.66 -2.29
CA PRO A 264 -18.79 -3.51 -2.93
C PRO A 264 -19.42 -4.76 -3.53
N ASN A 265 -19.09 -5.09 -4.78
CA ASN A 265 -19.63 -6.28 -5.43
C ASN A 265 -18.68 -7.48 -5.37
N ILE A 266 -17.57 -7.38 -4.64
CA ILE A 266 -16.65 -8.48 -4.35
C ILE A 266 -16.44 -8.64 -2.84
N ASN A 267 -16.43 -9.90 -2.40
CA ASN A 267 -15.99 -10.30 -1.08
C ASN A 267 -14.95 -11.42 -1.20
N SER A 268 -13.67 -11.02 -1.14
CA SER A 268 -12.53 -11.94 -1.30
C SER A 268 -12.47 -13.00 -0.20
N ARG A 269 -12.91 -12.69 1.03
CA ARG A 269 -12.93 -13.66 2.16
C ARG A 269 -13.97 -14.75 1.97
N ARG A 270 -15.09 -14.44 1.31
CA ARG A 270 -16.17 -15.37 1.01
C ARG A 270 -16.06 -15.99 -0.39
N GLU A 271 -15.03 -15.59 -1.14
CA GLU A 271 -14.79 -15.99 -2.53
C GLU A 271 -16.06 -15.79 -3.37
N GLN A 272 -16.54 -14.55 -3.36
CA GLN A 272 -17.83 -14.20 -3.96
C GLN A 272 -17.77 -12.87 -4.70
N VAL A 273 -18.38 -12.83 -5.88
CA VAL A 273 -18.71 -11.61 -6.65
C VAL A 273 -20.21 -11.58 -6.91
N ILE A 274 -20.81 -10.40 -6.91
CA ILE A 274 -22.18 -10.16 -7.38
C ILE A 274 -22.08 -9.49 -8.75
N CYS A 275 -22.69 -10.10 -9.76
CA CYS A 275 -22.74 -9.51 -11.09
C CYS A 275 -23.56 -8.21 -11.06
N LEU A 276 -22.97 -7.08 -11.46
CA LEU A 276 -23.70 -5.81 -11.49
C LEU A 276 -24.80 -5.79 -12.56
N ASN A 277 -24.70 -6.62 -13.60
CA ASN A 277 -25.73 -6.71 -14.64
C ASN A 277 -26.98 -7.46 -14.15
N CYS A 278 -26.83 -8.73 -13.77
CA CYS A 278 -27.95 -9.63 -13.47
C CYS A 278 -28.20 -9.89 -11.98
N GLY A 279 -27.30 -9.47 -11.08
CA GLY A 279 -27.40 -9.72 -9.64
C GLY A 279 -26.99 -11.13 -9.21
N SER A 280 -26.65 -12.03 -10.16
CA SER A 280 -26.23 -13.39 -9.82
C SER A 280 -24.93 -13.44 -9.03
N VAL A 281 -24.85 -14.43 -8.15
CA VAL A 281 -23.68 -14.72 -7.31
C VAL A 281 -22.69 -15.58 -8.10
N ILE A 282 -21.46 -15.09 -8.25
CA ILE A 282 -20.35 -15.76 -8.94
C ILE A 282 -19.34 -16.18 -7.86
N ARG A 283 -19.00 -17.47 -7.82
CA ARG A 283 -18.18 -18.06 -6.75
C ARG A 283 -17.13 -19.00 -7.28
N PHE A 284 -17.46 -20.22 -7.66
CA PHE A 284 -16.44 -21.23 -7.96
C PHE A 284 -16.42 -21.63 -9.43
N ALA A 285 -15.25 -21.99 -9.94
CA ALA A 285 -15.05 -22.64 -11.23
C ALA A 285 -14.23 -23.92 -11.06
N ASP A 286 -14.52 -24.94 -11.88
CA ASP A 286 -13.61 -26.07 -12.09
C ASP A 286 -12.55 -25.75 -13.16
N ALA A 287 -11.71 -26.73 -13.50
CA ALA A 287 -10.61 -26.54 -14.46
C ALA A 287 -11.12 -26.17 -15.86
N GLU A 288 -12.29 -26.69 -16.24
CA GLU A 288 -12.99 -26.48 -17.51
C GLU A 288 -13.73 -25.13 -17.56
N GLY A 289 -13.97 -24.49 -16.42
CA GLY A 289 -14.65 -23.20 -16.31
C GLY A 289 -16.15 -23.30 -16.05
N ASN A 290 -16.66 -24.48 -15.69
CA ASN A 290 -18.03 -24.63 -15.25
C ASN A 290 -18.23 -23.93 -13.91
N HIS A 291 -19.27 -23.10 -13.82
CA HIS A 291 -19.53 -22.26 -12.66
C HIS A 291 -20.40 -22.99 -11.61
N TYR A 292 -20.05 -22.83 -10.34
CA TYR A 292 -20.78 -23.37 -9.19
C TYR A 292 -21.01 -22.28 -8.12
N THR A 293 -22.18 -22.30 -7.47
CA THR A 293 -22.50 -21.35 -6.38
C THR A 293 -22.15 -21.89 -4.98
N ASP A 294 -22.08 -23.21 -4.84
CA ASP A 294 -21.65 -23.91 -3.64
C ASP A 294 -20.74 -25.08 -4.01
N LYS A 295 -19.64 -25.28 -3.26
CA LYS A 295 -18.76 -26.44 -3.44
C LYS A 295 -19.51 -27.77 -3.24
N LYS A 296 -20.65 -27.77 -2.55
CA LYS A 296 -21.49 -28.97 -2.38
C LYS A 296 -22.16 -29.45 -3.66
N GLU A 297 -22.22 -28.63 -4.71
CA GLU A 297 -22.75 -29.00 -6.02
C GLU A 297 -21.89 -30.05 -6.74
N VAL A 298 -20.61 -30.17 -6.36
CA VAL A 298 -19.71 -31.22 -6.87
C VAL A 298 -19.48 -32.32 -5.83
N ALA A 299 -19.13 -33.51 -6.34
CA ALA A 299 -18.77 -34.66 -5.52
C ALA A 299 -17.64 -34.32 -4.53
N LYS A 300 -17.67 -34.92 -3.33
CA LYS A 300 -16.76 -34.56 -2.21
C LYS A 300 -15.28 -34.55 -2.61
N GLY A 301 -14.84 -35.49 -3.44
CA GLY A 301 -13.46 -35.59 -3.92
C GLY A 301 -13.01 -34.46 -4.85
N LYS A 302 -13.96 -33.79 -5.53
CA LYS A 302 -13.67 -32.70 -6.50
C LYS A 302 -13.78 -31.29 -5.90
N ARG A 303 -14.14 -31.17 -4.62
CA ARG A 303 -14.38 -29.85 -3.99
C ARG A 303 -13.11 -29.01 -3.84
N GLU A 304 -11.97 -29.69 -3.71
CA GLU A 304 -10.65 -29.05 -3.62
C GLU A 304 -10.14 -28.57 -4.99
N GLU A 305 -10.69 -29.11 -6.09
CA GLU A 305 -10.38 -28.69 -7.46
C GLU A 305 -11.07 -27.36 -7.82
N LEU A 306 -12.09 -26.97 -7.04
CA LEU A 306 -12.82 -25.73 -7.26
C LEU A 306 -12.05 -24.51 -6.76
N GLU A 307 -11.80 -23.58 -7.66
CA GLU A 307 -11.16 -22.30 -7.38
C GLU A 307 -12.19 -21.17 -7.39
N PHE A 308 -11.91 -20.08 -6.66
CA PHE A 308 -12.66 -18.83 -6.81
C PHE A 308 -12.61 -18.35 -8.28
N TYR A 309 -13.77 -18.18 -8.91
CA TYR A 309 -13.95 -17.86 -10.34
C TYR A 309 -13.10 -16.68 -10.79
N VAL A 310 -12.94 -15.64 -9.96
CA VAL A 310 -12.08 -14.50 -10.28
C VAL A 310 -10.62 -14.93 -10.44
N LYS A 311 -10.08 -15.72 -9.51
CA LYS A 311 -8.70 -16.22 -9.60
C LYS A 311 -8.52 -17.09 -10.83
N TRP A 312 -9.48 -17.99 -11.07
CA TRP A 312 -9.48 -18.85 -12.25
C TRP A 312 -9.49 -18.03 -13.55
N ALA A 313 -10.37 -17.03 -13.67
CA ALA A 313 -10.48 -16.19 -14.87
C ALA A 313 -9.22 -15.34 -15.10
N LEU A 314 -8.61 -14.81 -14.03
CA LEU A 314 -7.34 -14.08 -14.13
C LEU A 314 -6.18 -15.00 -14.51
N LYS A 315 -6.14 -16.23 -14.00
CA LYS A 315 -5.15 -17.23 -14.40
C LYS A 315 -5.26 -17.51 -15.90
N LYS A 316 -6.47 -17.73 -16.41
CA LYS A 316 -6.72 -17.89 -17.85
C LYS A 316 -6.25 -16.68 -18.66
N TYR A 317 -6.51 -15.46 -18.19
CA TYR A 317 -6.02 -14.24 -18.84
C TYR A 317 -4.48 -14.21 -18.93
N HIS A 318 -3.79 -14.57 -17.85
CA HIS A 318 -2.32 -14.61 -17.83
C HIS A 318 -1.74 -15.77 -18.66
N ASP A 319 -2.48 -16.87 -18.82
CA ASP A 319 -2.17 -17.97 -19.74
C ASP A 319 -2.46 -17.60 -21.22
N GLY A 320 -2.99 -16.39 -21.49
CA GLY A 320 -3.30 -15.87 -22.83
C GLY A 320 -4.76 -15.99 -23.28
N ASP A 321 -5.65 -16.51 -22.44
CA ASP A 321 -7.08 -16.64 -22.73
C ASP A 321 -7.91 -15.50 -22.09
N GLU A 322 -8.17 -14.46 -22.88
CA GLU A 322 -8.86 -13.24 -22.45
C GLU A 322 -10.40 -13.34 -22.45
N ARG A 323 -10.96 -14.51 -22.77
CA ARG A 323 -12.42 -14.66 -22.89
C ARG A 323 -13.16 -14.46 -21.56
N PHE A 324 -12.47 -14.62 -20.44
CA PHE A 324 -13.07 -14.66 -19.10
C PHE A 324 -12.73 -13.45 -18.22
N ALA A 325 -11.61 -12.76 -18.49
CA ALA A 325 -11.20 -11.59 -17.75
C ALA A 325 -10.55 -10.56 -18.67
N ARG A 326 -10.67 -9.27 -18.32
CA ARG A 326 -9.97 -8.17 -19.01
C ARG A 326 -9.76 -7.00 -18.06
N GLN A 327 -8.79 -6.15 -18.38
CA GLN A 327 -8.58 -4.89 -17.65
C GLN A 327 -9.52 -3.80 -18.17
N ARG A 328 -9.95 -2.91 -17.28
CA ARG A 328 -10.81 -1.76 -17.59
C ARG A 328 -10.41 -0.55 -16.75
N LEU A 329 -10.18 0.58 -17.39
CA LEU A 329 -10.09 1.88 -16.74
C LEU A 329 -11.52 2.39 -16.49
N LEU A 330 -11.78 2.85 -15.26
CA LEU A 330 -13.08 3.31 -14.80
C LEU A 330 -13.13 4.85 -14.71
N VAL A 331 -12.10 5.44 -14.12
CA VAL A 331 -12.04 6.89 -13.83
C VAL A 331 -10.64 7.40 -14.16
N LYS A 332 -10.54 8.64 -14.63
CA LYS A 332 -9.30 9.40 -14.70
C LYS A 332 -9.37 10.59 -13.75
N VAL A 333 -8.23 10.89 -13.16
CA VAL A 333 -8.08 11.92 -12.12
C VAL A 333 -7.16 13.01 -12.64
N LYS A 334 -7.65 14.24 -12.68
CA LYS A 334 -6.90 15.42 -13.11
C LYS A 334 -6.70 16.38 -11.93
N PRO A 335 -5.46 16.84 -11.66
CA PRO A 335 -5.23 17.91 -10.72
C PRO A 335 -5.57 19.26 -11.37
N GLU A 336 -6.42 20.07 -10.74
CA GLU A 336 -6.80 21.40 -11.23
C GLU A 336 -6.97 22.35 -10.03
N ASP A 337 -6.27 23.48 -10.03
CA ASP A 337 -6.32 24.52 -8.97
C ASP A 337 -6.22 24.01 -7.52
N GLY A 338 -5.44 22.95 -7.30
CA GLY A 338 -5.25 22.34 -5.97
C GLY A 338 -6.38 21.42 -5.52
N ASP A 339 -7.35 21.11 -6.39
CA ASP A 339 -8.34 20.05 -6.22
C ASP A 339 -8.09 18.89 -7.20
N LEU A 340 -8.80 17.78 -6.99
CA LEU A 340 -8.82 16.62 -7.87
C LEU A 340 -10.16 16.54 -8.58
N ILE A 341 -10.13 16.62 -9.90
CA ILE A 341 -11.27 16.43 -10.78
C ILE A 341 -11.34 14.96 -11.19
N PHE A 342 -12.50 14.36 -10.99
CA PHE A 342 -12.77 12.97 -11.35
C PHE A 342 -13.65 12.94 -12.60
N GLU A 343 -13.22 12.20 -13.61
CA GLU A 343 -13.96 12.01 -14.85
C GLU A 343 -14.04 10.51 -15.19
N LYS A 344 -15.16 10.07 -15.79
CA LYS A 344 -15.24 8.69 -16.28
C LYS A 344 -14.21 8.45 -17.38
N ALA A 345 -13.60 7.27 -17.37
CA ALA A 345 -12.67 6.85 -18.40
C ALA A 345 -13.43 6.56 -19.70
N THR A 346 -12.91 7.08 -20.81
CA THR A 346 -13.54 6.92 -22.13
C THR A 346 -13.19 5.59 -22.77
N PHE A 347 -13.83 5.29 -23.91
CA PHE A 347 -13.41 4.19 -24.77
C PHE A 347 -11.97 4.38 -25.26
N GLY A 348 -11.57 5.61 -25.59
CA GLY A 348 -10.20 5.95 -26.00
C GLY A 348 -9.18 5.66 -24.91
N ASP A 349 -9.48 6.01 -23.66
CA ASP A 349 -8.63 5.71 -22.50
C ASP A 349 -8.43 4.18 -22.35
N ASN A 350 -9.50 3.41 -22.51
CA ASN A 350 -9.44 1.96 -22.41
C ASN A 350 -8.66 1.29 -23.54
N LYS A 351 -8.61 1.89 -24.74
CA LYS A 351 -7.79 1.39 -25.85
C LYS A 351 -6.29 1.40 -25.50
N LYS A 352 -5.85 2.31 -24.61
CA LYS A 352 -4.45 2.42 -24.17
C LYS A 352 -3.96 1.16 -23.47
N LEU A 353 -4.83 0.43 -22.77
CA LEU A 353 -4.48 -0.87 -22.17
C LEU A 353 -4.02 -1.88 -23.22
N GLY A 354 -4.69 -1.92 -24.38
CA GLY A 354 -4.30 -2.77 -25.50
C GLY A 354 -2.97 -2.35 -26.13
N ILE A 355 -2.76 -1.04 -26.29
CA ILE A 355 -1.50 -0.47 -26.80
C ILE A 355 -0.34 -0.82 -25.85
N ALA A 356 -0.54 -0.61 -24.55
CA ALA A 356 0.46 -0.95 -23.53
C ALA A 356 0.79 -2.44 -23.55
N LYS A 357 -0.23 -3.30 -23.64
CA LYS A 357 -0.03 -4.76 -23.72
C LYS A 357 0.82 -5.17 -24.92
N GLU A 358 0.54 -4.59 -26.10
CA GLU A 358 1.31 -4.89 -27.31
C GLU A 358 2.75 -4.39 -27.21
N LYS A 359 2.99 -3.23 -26.61
CA LYS A 359 4.35 -2.71 -26.38
C LYS A 359 5.14 -3.60 -25.42
N VAL A 360 4.54 -3.97 -24.28
CA VAL A 360 5.16 -4.88 -23.31
C VAL A 360 5.47 -6.24 -23.96
N LYS A 361 4.55 -6.76 -24.78
CA LYS A 361 4.78 -7.99 -25.53
C LYS A 361 5.99 -7.89 -26.44
N LYS A 362 6.15 -6.78 -27.19
CA LYS A 362 7.32 -6.56 -28.03
C LYS A 362 8.63 -6.53 -27.24
N LEU A 363 8.65 -5.85 -26.08
CA LEU A 363 9.83 -5.81 -25.21
C LEU A 363 10.25 -7.22 -24.74
N ILE A 364 9.26 -8.04 -24.36
CA ILE A 364 9.49 -9.44 -23.97
C ILE A 364 10.02 -10.25 -25.17
N GLU A 365 9.38 -10.14 -26.33
CA GLU A 365 9.76 -10.90 -27.54
C GLU A 365 11.12 -10.48 -28.10
N SER A 366 11.52 -9.21 -27.93
CA SER A 366 12.85 -8.74 -28.33
C SER A 366 13.95 -9.12 -27.34
N GLY A 367 13.61 -9.67 -26.18
CA GLY A 367 14.56 -9.94 -25.10
C GLY A 367 15.21 -8.67 -24.58
N ASP A 368 14.41 -7.61 -24.41
CA ASP A 368 14.90 -6.34 -23.88
C ASP A 368 15.59 -6.56 -22.53
N VAL A 369 16.79 -6.00 -22.37
CA VAL A 369 17.62 -6.19 -21.18
C VAL A 369 17.00 -5.61 -19.91
N ASP A 370 16.07 -4.66 -20.05
CA ASP A 370 15.34 -4.06 -18.94
C ASP A 370 14.10 -4.88 -18.54
N VAL A 371 13.77 -5.94 -19.27
CA VAL A 371 12.74 -6.92 -18.91
C VAL A 371 13.41 -8.17 -18.34
N PRO A 372 13.31 -8.41 -17.01
CA PRO A 372 13.92 -9.58 -16.39
C PRO A 372 13.37 -10.87 -17.04
N SER A 373 14.28 -11.66 -17.61
CA SER A 373 13.99 -12.95 -18.22
C SER A 373 14.58 -14.11 -17.42
N GLU A 374 15.30 -13.79 -16.34
CA GLU A 374 15.88 -14.76 -15.45
C GLU A 374 14.78 -15.64 -14.85
N PRO A 375 14.97 -16.98 -14.86
CA PRO A 375 14.05 -17.86 -14.16
C PRO A 375 14.06 -17.51 -12.69
N ILE A 376 12.89 -17.60 -12.07
CA ILE A 376 12.79 -17.54 -10.62
C ILE A 376 13.72 -18.61 -10.03
N PRO A 377 14.62 -18.26 -9.09
CA PRO A 377 15.59 -19.21 -8.58
C PRO A 377 14.92 -20.48 -8.02
N GLU A 378 15.48 -21.66 -8.28
CA GLU A 378 14.91 -22.95 -7.87
C GLU A 378 14.76 -23.10 -6.34
N TYR A 379 15.52 -22.32 -5.56
CA TYR A 379 15.45 -22.30 -4.10
C TYR A 379 14.37 -21.35 -3.54
N GLU A 380 13.57 -20.69 -4.38
CA GLU A 380 12.45 -19.87 -3.92
C GLU A 380 11.36 -20.77 -3.29
N ASN A 381 10.72 -20.31 -2.21
CA ASN A 381 9.72 -21.07 -1.44
C ASN A 381 8.54 -21.60 -2.28
N ARG A 382 8.29 -21.05 -3.48
CA ARG A 382 7.27 -21.54 -4.42
C ARG A 382 7.66 -22.83 -5.16
N SER A 383 8.94 -23.18 -5.14
CA SER A 383 9.53 -24.38 -5.76
C SER A 383 9.78 -25.49 -4.75
N ILE A 384 9.58 -25.24 -3.45
CA ILE A 384 9.65 -26.26 -2.40
C ILE A 384 8.35 -27.06 -2.43
N TRP A 385 8.28 -28.02 -3.35
CA TRP A 385 7.34 -29.12 -3.23
C TRP A 385 7.72 -29.90 -1.97
N ILE A 386 6.91 -29.78 -0.91
CA ILE A 386 6.93 -30.77 0.15
C ILE A 386 6.44 -32.06 -0.49
N ILE A 387 7.39 -32.89 -0.94
CA ILE A 387 7.13 -34.30 -1.21
C ILE A 387 6.86 -34.91 0.17
N GLY A 388 5.58 -35.03 0.51
CA GLY A 388 5.06 -35.72 1.68
C GLY A 388 4.12 -36.83 1.24
#